data_AF-A0A077WP28-F1
#
_entry.id   AF-A0A077WP28-F1
#
_cell.length_a   1.000
_cell.length_b   1.000
_cell.length_c   1.000
_cell.angle_alpha   90.00
_cell.angle_beta   90.00
_cell.angle_gamma   90.00
#
_symmetry.space_group_name_H-M   'P 1'
#
loop_
_entity.id
_entity.type
_entity.pdbx_description
1 polymer ?
#
loop_
_entity_poly.entity_id
_entity_poly.type
_entity_poly.pdbx_seq_one_letter_code
_entity_poly.pdbx_strand_id
1 'polypeptide(L)'
;MTTLDLPAANSTSSNNSDCGRAATATASSHSSEPSNNNNNNNNNGALMCLPRPTNNDTDIRLGQIDELKYFLATATNDWDPEQAVKSFALPTTGESVSCVFWNNLFHITGTDIVRCLVFRFHAFGRPVCNLKKFEEGVFSDLRNLKPGSDACLEEPKSEFLDMLYKNNCIRTQKKQKVFYWFSVPHDRLFLDALERDLKREKMGIEPTSQAVADPATLLSLDTTHELFDQLRKSMALSAAATAHALEDDQQGKA
;
A
#
# COMPACT_ATOMS: atom_id res chain seq x y z
N MET A 1 -71.47 4.24 21.43
CA MET A 1 -70.71 4.30 22.70
C MET A 1 -69.68 5.42 22.54
N THR A 2 -70.07 6.64 22.88
CA THR A 2 -69.82 7.33 24.17
C THR A 2 -68.42 7.93 24.27
N THR A 3 -68.39 9.25 24.13
CA THR A 3 -67.30 10.19 24.43
C THR A 3 -67.18 10.46 25.94
N LEU A 4 -65.94 10.56 26.43
CA LEU A 4 -65.50 11.31 27.62
C LEU A 4 -63.99 11.57 27.43
N ASP A 5 -63.32 12.55 28.03
CA ASP A 5 -63.47 14.00 28.16
C ASP A 5 -62.10 14.50 28.70
N LEU A 6 -61.92 15.83 28.82
CA LEU A 6 -60.71 16.58 29.22
C LEU A 6 -60.30 16.45 30.74
N PRO A 7 -59.41 17.27 31.38
CA PRO A 7 -58.60 18.45 30.95
C PRO A 7 -57.13 18.62 31.50
N ALA A 8 -56.41 19.62 30.95
CA ALA A 8 -55.51 20.66 31.56
C ALA A 8 -54.35 20.29 32.56
N ALA A 9 -53.26 21.06 32.74
CA ALA A 9 -53.14 22.53 32.80
C ALA A 9 -51.68 23.07 32.77
N ASN A 10 -51.55 24.38 32.46
CA ASN A 10 -50.53 25.42 32.79
C ASN A 10 -49.01 25.12 32.72
N SER A 11 -48.11 25.94 32.13
CA SER A 11 -48.00 27.39 31.83
C SER A 11 -47.35 28.29 32.91
N THR A 12 -46.19 28.87 32.58
CA THR A 12 -45.49 30.12 33.04
C THR A 12 -44.05 30.04 32.46
N SER A 13 -43.17 31.05 32.30
CA SER A 13 -43.19 32.55 32.34
C SER A 13 -41.79 33.05 31.90
N SER A 14 -41.52 34.24 31.32
CA SER A 14 -42.37 35.28 30.70
C SER A 14 -41.51 36.38 30.00
N ASN A 15 -41.95 36.85 28.83
CA ASN A 15 -42.01 38.26 28.39
C ASN A 15 -40.80 39.10 27.91
N ASN A 16 -41.16 40.05 27.03
CA ASN A 16 -40.59 41.39 26.74
C ASN A 16 -39.29 41.47 25.91
N SER A 17 -39.35 41.93 24.64
CA SER A 17 -39.45 43.34 24.15
C SER A 17 -38.10 44.08 24.22
N ASP A 18 -37.68 44.92 23.27
CA ASP A 18 -38.47 45.91 22.52
C ASP A 18 -37.84 46.29 21.14
N CYS A 19 -38.45 47.25 20.46
CA CYS A 19 -38.31 47.65 19.06
C CYS A 19 -37.12 48.60 18.69
N GLY A 20 -36.89 48.78 17.38
CA GLY A 20 -35.97 49.78 16.82
C GLY A 20 -36.10 49.94 15.30
N ARG A 21 -36.14 51.18 14.78
CA ARG A 21 -36.47 51.50 13.37
C ARG A 21 -35.26 51.95 12.54
N ALA A 22 -35.24 51.50 11.28
CA ALA A 22 -34.97 52.27 10.05
C ALA A 22 -33.62 53.00 9.78
N ALA A 23 -33.10 52.70 8.57
CA ALA A 23 -32.70 53.64 7.51
C ALA A 23 -31.23 54.06 7.27
N THR A 24 -30.94 54.13 5.96
CA THR A 24 -29.95 54.96 5.22
C THR A 24 -28.54 54.42 5.02
N ALA A 25 -28.04 54.63 3.79
CA ALA A 25 -26.70 54.27 3.31
C ALA A 25 -25.67 55.37 3.57
N THR A 26 -24.37 55.05 3.43
CA THR A 26 -23.32 55.85 2.76
C THR A 26 -22.07 54.98 2.56
N ALA A 27 -21.20 55.35 1.61
CA ALA A 27 -20.07 54.55 1.13
C ALA A 27 -18.71 54.86 1.81
N SER A 28 -17.67 54.21 1.26
CA SER A 28 -16.24 54.58 1.25
C SER A 28 -15.25 53.98 2.29
N SER A 29 -14.31 53.20 1.73
CA SER A 29 -12.87 53.08 2.04
C SER A 29 -12.37 53.02 3.50
N HIS A 30 -11.68 51.91 3.84
CA HIS A 30 -10.21 51.91 3.90
C HIS A 30 -9.60 50.50 4.02
N SER A 31 -8.28 50.42 3.86
CA SER A 31 -7.44 49.23 3.77
C SER A 31 -6.70 48.90 5.07
N SER A 32 -6.66 47.64 5.49
CA SER A 32 -5.49 47.04 6.18
C SER A 32 -5.60 45.51 6.42
N GLU A 33 -4.58 44.80 5.94
CA GLU A 33 -3.94 43.58 6.50
C GLU A 33 -4.72 42.25 6.75
N PRO A 34 -4.02 41.10 6.72
CA PRO A 34 -4.66 39.79 6.55
C PRO A 34 -4.96 39.07 7.88
N SER A 35 -6.19 38.60 8.04
CA SER A 35 -6.58 37.70 9.14
C SER A 35 -6.74 36.24 8.67
N ASN A 36 -5.71 35.47 8.97
CA ASN A 36 -5.75 34.05 9.35
C ASN A 36 -7.14 33.50 9.77
N ASN A 37 -7.68 32.48 9.08
CA ASN A 37 -7.86 31.13 9.67
C ASN A 37 -8.45 30.04 8.75
N ASN A 38 -8.20 28.79 9.17
CA ASN A 38 -8.98 27.57 8.97
C ASN A 38 -8.93 26.79 7.62
N ASN A 39 -8.23 25.66 7.71
CA ASN A 39 -8.70 24.31 7.38
C ASN A 39 -9.06 23.96 5.91
N ASN A 40 -8.22 23.10 5.32
CA ASN A 40 -8.55 21.68 5.34
C ASN A 40 -7.31 20.78 5.20
N ASN A 41 -7.05 19.95 6.21
CA ASN A 41 -6.02 18.90 6.18
C ASN A 41 -6.46 17.74 5.27
N ASN A 42 -6.24 17.88 3.96
CA ASN A 42 -6.32 16.76 3.01
C ASN A 42 -4.93 16.15 2.79
N ASN A 43 -4.40 15.47 3.82
CA ASN A 43 -3.17 14.65 3.73
C ASN A 43 -3.40 13.32 2.96
N ASN A 44 -4.19 13.37 1.89
CA ASN A 44 -4.28 12.34 0.84
C ASN A 44 -3.41 12.69 -0.38
N GLY A 45 -2.74 13.85 -0.39
CA GLY A 45 -2.20 14.49 -1.60
C GLY A 45 -0.80 14.06 -2.08
N ALA A 46 -0.13 13.10 -1.42
CA ALA A 46 1.28 12.79 -1.72
C ALA A 46 1.52 11.50 -2.54
N LEU A 47 0.55 10.58 -2.63
CA LEU A 47 0.80 9.23 -3.20
C LEU A 47 0.44 9.08 -4.69
N MET A 48 0.01 10.14 -5.37
CA MET A 48 -0.57 10.07 -6.72
C MET A 48 -0.06 11.20 -7.64
N CYS A 49 1.25 11.22 -7.92
CA CYS A 49 1.81 11.96 -9.07
C CYS A 49 2.44 11.02 -10.12
N LEU A 50 1.97 9.77 -10.17
CA LEU A 50 2.31 8.86 -11.25
C LEU A 50 1.52 9.27 -12.51
N PRO A 51 2.16 9.54 -13.67
CA PRO A 51 1.46 9.80 -14.91
C PRO A 51 0.62 8.58 -15.28
N ARG A 52 -0.57 8.79 -15.85
CA ARG A 52 -1.43 7.68 -16.26
C ARG A 52 -0.70 6.81 -17.30
N PRO A 53 -0.56 5.48 -17.10
CA PRO A 53 0.08 4.60 -18.07
C PRO A 53 -0.55 4.73 -19.46
N THR A 54 0.25 4.61 -20.51
CA THR A 54 -0.19 4.66 -21.91
C THR A 54 0.37 3.48 -22.70
N ASN A 55 -0.11 3.24 -23.92
CA ASN A 55 0.49 2.18 -24.74
C ASN A 55 1.86 2.58 -25.31
N ASN A 56 2.19 3.88 -25.33
CA ASN A 56 3.46 4.40 -25.85
C ASN A 56 4.64 4.25 -24.87
N ASP A 57 4.37 4.14 -23.57
CA ASP A 57 5.38 3.98 -22.52
C ASP A 57 5.52 2.52 -22.03
N THR A 58 4.88 1.56 -22.72
CA THR A 58 4.84 0.14 -22.34
C THR A 58 6.23 -0.46 -22.13
N ASP A 59 7.15 -0.31 -23.07
CA ASP A 59 8.50 -0.90 -22.97
C ASP A 59 9.29 -0.31 -21.79
N ILE A 60 9.12 0.99 -21.52
CA ILE A 60 9.75 1.69 -20.39
C ILE A 60 9.20 1.14 -19.08
N ARG A 61 7.87 0.99 -18.97
CA ARG A 61 7.21 0.44 -17.79
C ARG A 61 7.55 -1.03 -17.55
N LEU A 62 7.70 -1.84 -18.60
CA LEU A 62 8.13 -3.23 -18.49
C LEU A 62 9.58 -3.33 -18.03
N GLY A 63 10.50 -2.52 -18.59
CA GLY A 63 11.87 -2.43 -18.11
C GLY A 63 11.96 -2.04 -16.63
N GLN A 64 11.13 -1.09 -16.19
CA GLN A 64 11.01 -0.71 -14.78
C GLN A 64 10.54 -1.85 -13.85
N ILE A 65 9.68 -2.75 -14.33
CA ILE A 65 9.30 -3.95 -13.58
C ILE A 65 10.50 -4.89 -13.44
N ASP A 66 11.28 -5.06 -14.51
CA ASP A 66 12.42 -5.97 -14.51
C ASP A 66 13.61 -5.43 -13.70
N GLU A 67 13.85 -4.12 -13.69
CA GLU A 67 14.78 -3.45 -12.76
C GLU A 67 14.40 -3.70 -11.29
N LEU A 68 13.12 -3.54 -10.94
CA LEU A 68 12.64 -3.83 -9.59
C LEU A 68 12.76 -5.32 -9.23
N LYS A 69 12.44 -6.24 -10.15
CA LYS A 69 12.66 -7.69 -9.93
C LYS A 69 14.13 -8.02 -9.73
N TYR A 70 15.01 -7.43 -10.54
CA TYR A 70 16.46 -7.60 -10.42
C TYR A 70 16.92 -7.16 -9.03
N PHE A 71 16.53 -5.95 -8.59
CA PHE A 71 16.80 -5.49 -7.23
C PHE A 71 16.27 -6.46 -6.16
N LEU A 72 15.01 -6.93 -6.27
CA LEU A 72 14.45 -7.88 -5.30
C LEU A 72 15.23 -9.20 -5.23
N ALA A 73 15.77 -9.66 -6.36
CA ALA A 73 16.58 -10.87 -6.45
C ALA A 73 18.04 -10.68 -5.98
N THR A 74 18.63 -9.49 -6.12
CA THR A 74 20.08 -9.27 -5.90
C THR A 74 20.42 -8.26 -4.81
N ALA A 75 19.46 -7.62 -4.13
CA ALA A 75 19.75 -6.58 -3.13
C ALA A 75 20.67 -7.09 -2.00
N THR A 76 20.53 -8.36 -1.62
CA THR A 76 21.31 -9.02 -0.57
C THR A 76 22.73 -9.41 -1.01
N ASN A 77 23.02 -9.36 -2.31
CA ASN A 77 24.34 -9.66 -2.86
C ASN A 77 25.28 -8.47 -2.64
N ASP A 78 26.57 -8.75 -2.53
CA ASP A 78 27.64 -7.75 -2.38
C ASP A 78 27.26 -6.69 -1.34
N TRP A 79 26.97 -7.15 -0.12
CA TRP A 79 26.52 -6.29 0.96
C TRP A 79 27.71 -5.62 1.65
N ASP A 80 27.67 -4.29 1.74
CA ASP A 80 28.64 -3.50 2.48
C ASP A 80 28.38 -3.62 4.00
N PRO A 81 29.34 -4.11 4.81
CA PRO A 81 29.18 -4.20 6.26
C PRO A 81 28.89 -2.87 6.97
N GLU A 82 29.25 -1.73 6.37
CA GLU A 82 28.96 -0.39 6.92
C GLU A 82 27.52 0.08 6.57
N GLN A 83 26.85 -0.58 5.62
CA GLN A 83 25.51 -0.22 5.15
C GLN A 83 24.41 -1.00 5.89
N ALA A 84 23.53 -0.32 6.61
CA ALA A 84 22.35 -0.94 7.24
C ALA A 84 21.16 -1.11 6.26
N VAL A 85 21.06 -0.28 5.23
CA VAL A 85 19.91 -0.22 4.31
C VAL A 85 20.37 0.01 2.87
N LYS A 86 19.93 -0.84 1.94
CA LYS A 86 20.10 -0.70 0.49
C LYS A 86 18.74 -0.47 -0.14
N SER A 87 18.54 0.67 -0.80
CA SER A 87 17.22 1.11 -1.29
C SER A 87 17.18 1.23 -2.82
N PHE A 88 16.09 0.76 -3.41
CA PHE A 88 15.72 1.02 -4.80
C PHE A 88 14.74 2.19 -4.84
N ALA A 89 15.12 3.29 -5.50
CA ALA A 89 14.23 4.43 -5.70
C ALA A 89 13.14 4.05 -6.71
N LEU A 90 11.87 4.18 -6.33
CA LEU A 90 10.75 3.93 -7.25
C LEU A 90 10.59 5.14 -8.18
N PRO A 91 10.72 4.97 -9.51
CA PRO A 91 10.52 6.05 -10.47
C PRO A 91 9.25 6.85 -10.20
N THR A 92 9.39 8.18 -10.27
CA THR A 92 8.29 9.16 -10.27
C THR A 92 7.46 9.29 -8.98
N THR A 93 7.47 8.32 -8.06
CA THR A 93 6.79 8.44 -6.75
C THR A 93 7.58 9.25 -5.71
N GLY A 94 8.92 9.23 -5.80
CA GLY A 94 9.80 9.71 -4.73
C GLY A 94 9.85 8.80 -3.49
N GLU A 95 9.15 7.66 -3.50
CA GLU A 95 9.31 6.60 -2.50
C GLU A 95 10.44 5.63 -2.91
N SER A 96 10.83 4.75 -1.99
CA SER A 96 11.80 3.68 -2.25
C SER A 96 11.33 2.36 -1.64
N VAL A 97 11.89 1.26 -2.15
CA VAL A 97 11.78 -0.09 -1.57
C VAL A 97 13.13 -0.42 -0.95
N SER A 98 13.15 -0.72 0.36
CA SER A 98 14.40 -0.91 1.09
C SER A 98 14.63 -2.37 1.50
N CYS A 99 15.80 -2.88 1.14
CA CYS A 99 16.41 -4.05 1.77
C CYS A 99 17.13 -3.60 3.03
N VAL A 100 16.85 -4.23 4.17
CA VAL A 100 17.37 -3.82 5.47
C VAL A 100 18.13 -4.97 6.11
N PHE A 101 19.39 -4.75 6.46
CA PHE A 101 20.21 -5.72 7.18
C PHE A 101 20.16 -5.43 8.68
N TRP A 102 19.74 -6.42 9.47
CA TRP A 102 19.60 -6.30 10.91
C TRP A 102 19.73 -7.68 11.58
N ASN A 103 20.45 -7.78 12.69
CA ASN A 103 20.68 -9.05 13.41
C ASN A 103 21.09 -10.23 12.50
N ASN A 104 22.03 -9.98 11.58
CA ASN A 104 22.53 -10.92 10.58
C ASN A 104 21.48 -11.48 9.59
N LEU A 105 20.32 -10.82 9.47
CA LEU A 105 19.24 -11.21 8.57
C LEU A 105 18.80 -10.03 7.69
N PHE A 106 18.37 -10.36 6.47
CA PHE A 106 17.78 -9.41 5.54
C PHE A 106 16.26 -9.31 5.73
N HIS A 107 15.76 -8.08 5.71
CA HIS A 107 14.39 -7.75 6.04
C HIS A 107 13.76 -6.80 5.00
N ILE A 108 12.44 -6.90 4.87
CA ILE A 108 11.60 -5.94 4.14
C ILE A 108 10.35 -5.62 4.97
N THR A 109 9.89 -4.37 4.89
CA THR A 109 8.71 -3.93 5.65
C THR A 109 7.42 -4.19 4.88
N GLY A 110 6.30 -4.32 5.60
CA GLY A 110 4.98 -4.37 4.95
C GLY A 110 4.67 -3.13 4.09
N THR A 111 5.24 -1.96 4.43
CA THR A 111 5.13 -0.74 3.63
C THR A 111 5.83 -0.90 2.29
N ASP A 112 7.05 -1.43 2.28
CA ASP A 112 7.85 -1.58 1.06
C ASP A 112 7.34 -2.70 0.14
N ILE A 113 6.73 -3.75 0.71
CA ILE A 113 5.98 -4.76 -0.05
C ILE A 113 4.79 -4.10 -0.77
N VAL A 114 3.99 -3.28 -0.07
CA VAL A 114 2.88 -2.54 -0.70
C VAL A 114 3.39 -1.61 -1.80
N ARG A 115 4.44 -0.82 -1.55
CA ARG A 115 5.05 0.08 -2.54
C ARG A 115 5.47 -0.65 -3.81
N CYS A 116 6.20 -1.76 -3.64
CA CYS A 116 6.59 -2.68 -4.73
C CYS A 116 5.38 -3.14 -5.56
N LEU A 117 4.29 -3.57 -4.90
CA LEU A 117 3.09 -4.05 -5.60
C LEU A 117 2.32 -2.91 -6.29
N VAL A 118 2.11 -1.75 -5.64
CA VAL A 118 1.45 -0.59 -6.25
C VAL A 118 2.20 -0.11 -7.49
N PHE A 119 3.54 -0.03 -7.40
CA PHE A 119 4.40 0.31 -8.52
C PHE A 119 4.28 -0.72 -9.66
N ARG A 120 4.39 -2.02 -9.35
CA ARG A 120 4.21 -3.08 -10.35
C ARG A 120 2.84 -3.04 -11.02
N PHE A 121 1.77 -2.74 -10.29
CA PHE A 121 0.43 -2.58 -10.85
C PHE A 121 0.35 -1.39 -11.82
N HIS A 122 0.88 -0.23 -11.44
CA HIS A 122 0.96 0.93 -12.32
C HIS A 122 1.80 0.64 -13.58
N ALA A 123 3.01 0.11 -13.40
CA ALA A 123 3.90 -0.26 -14.49
C ALA A 123 3.33 -1.38 -15.39
N PHE A 124 2.50 -2.27 -14.86
CA PHE A 124 1.78 -3.28 -15.65
C PHE A 124 0.62 -2.70 -16.50
N GLY A 125 0.31 -1.40 -16.35
CA GLY A 125 -0.79 -0.73 -17.04
C GLY A 125 -2.11 -0.80 -16.28
N ARG A 126 -2.07 -1.18 -15.00
CA ARG A 126 -3.24 -1.39 -14.12
C ARG A 126 -3.16 -0.55 -12.82
N PRO A 127 -3.19 0.80 -12.88
CA PRO A 127 -3.05 1.64 -11.69
C PRO A 127 -4.07 1.31 -10.59
N VAL A 128 -3.61 1.37 -9.34
CA VAL A 128 -4.43 1.14 -8.14
C VAL A 128 -5.26 2.39 -7.83
N CYS A 129 -6.58 2.29 -8.02
CA CYS A 129 -7.52 3.38 -7.77
C CYS A 129 -7.99 3.43 -6.30
N ASN A 130 -8.07 2.27 -5.63
CA ASN A 130 -8.52 2.16 -4.24
C ASN A 130 -7.42 1.59 -3.34
N LEU A 131 -6.44 2.44 -3.01
CA LEU A 131 -5.26 2.08 -2.23
C LEU A 131 -5.61 1.37 -0.91
N LYS A 132 -6.60 1.85 -0.15
CA LYS A 132 -6.92 1.29 1.17
C LYS A 132 -7.37 -0.17 1.08
N LYS A 133 -8.30 -0.48 0.16
CA LYS A 133 -8.74 -1.86 -0.11
C LYS A 133 -7.60 -2.72 -0.70
N PHE A 134 -6.69 -2.13 -1.47
CA PHE A 134 -5.51 -2.82 -2.00
C PHE A 134 -4.52 -3.19 -0.88
N GLU A 135 -4.16 -2.24 -0.02
CA GLU A 135 -3.34 -2.43 1.19
C GLU A 135 -3.94 -3.52 2.09
N GLU A 136 -5.24 -3.45 2.41
CA GLU A 136 -5.97 -4.48 3.17
C GLU A 136 -5.87 -5.88 2.52
N GLY A 137 -5.95 -5.95 1.18
CA GLY A 137 -5.78 -7.20 0.43
C GLY A 137 -4.36 -7.77 0.51
N VAL A 138 -3.33 -6.92 0.34
CA VAL A 138 -1.92 -7.33 0.47
C VAL A 138 -1.61 -7.77 1.90
N PHE A 139 -2.06 -7.02 2.91
CA PHE A 139 -1.90 -7.42 4.31
C PHE A 139 -2.67 -8.70 4.65
N SER A 140 -3.80 -8.97 3.98
CA SER A 140 -4.52 -10.24 4.11
C SER A 140 -3.66 -11.43 3.68
N ASP A 141 -2.95 -11.33 2.55
CA ASP A 141 -2.09 -12.40 2.03
C ASP A 141 -0.84 -12.60 2.90
N LEU A 142 -0.25 -11.50 3.35
CA LEU A 142 0.90 -11.49 4.26
C LEU A 142 0.61 -12.07 5.66
N ARG A 143 -0.64 -12.45 5.97
CA ARG A 143 -0.96 -13.23 7.18
C ARG A 143 -0.43 -14.67 7.13
N ASN A 144 -0.24 -15.23 5.93
CA ASN A 144 0.22 -16.60 5.75
C ASN A 144 1.68 -16.80 6.23
N LEU A 145 2.50 -15.76 6.12
CA LEU A 145 3.88 -15.70 6.63
C LEU A 145 3.86 -15.62 8.16
N LYS A 146 4.50 -16.55 8.88
CA LYS A 146 4.39 -16.66 10.34
C LYS A 146 5.50 -15.88 11.07
N PRO A 147 5.18 -15.12 12.13
CA PRO A 147 6.19 -14.60 13.04
C PRO A 147 7.08 -15.73 13.59
N GLY A 148 8.40 -15.50 13.64
CA GLY A 148 9.42 -16.47 14.04
C GLY A 148 9.93 -17.40 12.93
N SER A 149 9.21 -17.53 11.81
CA SER A 149 9.65 -18.31 10.63
C SER A 149 9.94 -17.41 9.43
N ASP A 150 9.03 -16.47 9.15
CA ASP A 150 9.01 -15.67 7.93
C ASP A 150 9.07 -14.16 8.20
N ALA A 151 9.01 -13.78 9.47
CA ALA A 151 8.94 -12.40 9.93
C ALA A 151 9.34 -12.29 11.41
N CYS A 152 9.89 -11.15 11.83
CA CYS A 152 9.91 -10.75 13.23
C CYS A 152 8.68 -9.88 13.57
N LEU A 153 8.37 -9.79 14.86
CA LEU A 153 7.27 -8.99 15.39
C LEU A 153 7.85 -8.01 16.41
N GLU A 154 8.09 -6.78 15.96
CA GLU A 154 8.80 -5.75 16.68
C GLU A 154 7.85 -4.90 17.52
N GLU A 155 8.19 -4.73 18.80
CA GLU A 155 7.42 -3.88 19.72
C GLU A 155 7.72 -2.38 19.51
N PRO A 156 6.78 -1.48 19.88
CA PRO A 156 7.00 -0.04 19.78
C PRO A 156 8.29 0.41 20.49
N LYS A 157 9.04 1.32 19.85
CA LYS A 157 10.32 1.87 20.34
C LYS A 157 11.49 0.87 20.41
N SER A 158 11.45 -0.25 19.68
CA SER A 158 12.67 -1.06 19.49
C SER A 158 13.69 -0.31 18.63
N GLU A 159 14.97 -0.56 18.84
CA GLU A 159 16.06 0.06 18.06
C GLU A 159 15.91 -0.23 16.56
N PHE A 160 15.35 -1.40 16.22
CA PHE A 160 15.07 -1.78 14.84
C PHE A 160 13.96 -0.90 14.23
N LEU A 161 12.85 -0.67 14.94
CA LEU A 161 11.80 0.24 14.46
C LEU A 161 12.29 1.69 14.34
N ASP A 162 13.15 2.13 15.26
CA ASP A 162 13.75 3.46 15.20
C ASP A 162 14.66 3.62 13.98
N MET A 163 15.44 2.59 13.63
CA MET A 163 16.25 2.57 12.41
C MET A 163 15.37 2.53 11.14
N LEU A 164 14.34 1.67 11.10
CA LEU A 164 13.40 1.60 9.98
C LEU A 164 12.64 2.91 9.76
N TYR A 165 12.26 3.60 10.83
CA TYR A 165 11.55 4.89 10.76
C TYR A 165 12.46 6.00 10.26
N LYS A 166 13.70 6.09 10.76
CA LYS A 166 14.72 7.05 10.28
C LYS A 166 15.02 6.89 8.79
N ASN A 167 14.97 5.65 8.28
CA ASN A 167 15.20 5.33 6.87
C ASN A 167 13.91 5.29 6.01
N ASN A 168 12.79 5.85 6.48
CA ASN A 168 11.51 5.93 5.76
C ASN A 168 10.91 4.57 5.31
N CYS A 169 11.39 3.46 5.87
CA CYS A 169 10.94 2.10 5.57
C CYS A 169 9.58 1.79 6.23
N ILE A 170 9.20 2.53 7.28
CA ILE A 170 7.89 2.44 7.94
C ILE A 170 7.30 3.83 8.21
N ARG A 171 5.97 3.94 8.17
CA ARG A 171 5.24 5.20 8.42
C ARG A 171 4.94 5.48 9.90
N THR A 172 5.08 4.48 10.80
CA THR A 172 4.80 4.63 12.24
C THR A 172 5.67 3.70 13.09
N GLN A 173 6.09 4.12 14.28
CA GLN A 173 6.77 3.27 15.29
C GLN A 173 5.78 2.50 16.20
N LYS A 174 4.58 2.19 15.71
CA LYS A 174 3.70 1.20 16.37
C LYS A 174 4.26 -0.20 16.14
N LYS A 175 3.78 -1.20 16.89
CA LYS A 175 4.13 -2.62 16.72
C LYS A 175 4.07 -3.02 15.23
N GLN A 176 5.19 -3.43 14.65
CA GLN A 176 5.27 -3.84 13.24
C GLN A 176 5.54 -5.33 13.12
N LYS A 177 5.01 -5.92 12.05
CA LYS A 177 5.50 -7.19 11.52
C LYS A 177 6.46 -6.87 10.37
N VAL A 178 7.72 -7.25 10.51
CA VAL A 178 8.77 -7.02 9.50
C VAL A 178 9.18 -8.38 8.96
N PHE A 179 9.20 -8.54 7.65
CA PHE A 179 9.33 -9.83 6.99
C PHE A 179 10.79 -10.12 6.66
N TYR A 180 11.20 -11.39 6.70
CA TYR A 180 12.50 -11.79 6.18
C TYR A 180 12.46 -11.70 4.65
N TRP A 181 13.52 -11.13 4.07
CA TRP A 181 13.60 -10.81 2.64
C TRP A 181 13.25 -12.02 1.75
N PHE A 182 13.89 -13.16 2.00
CA PHE A 182 13.71 -14.38 1.23
C PHE A 182 12.38 -15.11 1.47
N SER A 183 11.64 -14.75 2.53
CA SER A 183 10.34 -15.36 2.85
C SER A 183 9.16 -14.68 2.13
N VAL A 184 9.36 -13.58 1.41
CA VAL A 184 8.28 -12.82 0.75
C VAL A 184 8.18 -13.20 -0.74
N PRO A 185 7.12 -13.92 -1.16
CA PRO A 185 6.97 -14.34 -2.54
C PRO A 185 6.34 -13.20 -3.38
N HIS A 186 7.14 -12.20 -3.76
CA HIS A 186 6.70 -10.98 -4.42
C HIS A 186 5.84 -11.20 -5.67
N ASP A 187 6.23 -12.11 -6.57
CA ASP A 187 5.45 -12.42 -7.78
C ASP A 187 4.13 -13.11 -7.44
N ARG A 188 4.11 -13.95 -6.40
CA ARG A 188 2.89 -14.60 -5.93
C ARG A 188 1.88 -13.58 -5.39
N LEU A 189 2.34 -12.64 -4.57
CA LEU A 189 1.51 -11.56 -4.02
C LEU A 189 0.94 -10.66 -5.15
N PHE A 190 1.73 -10.39 -6.18
CA PHE A 190 1.27 -9.65 -7.36
C PHE A 190 0.15 -10.40 -8.10
N LEU A 191 0.32 -11.70 -8.36
CA LEU A 191 -0.71 -12.50 -9.03
C LEU A 191 -1.96 -12.70 -8.16
N ASP A 192 -1.82 -12.97 -6.87
CA ASP A 192 -2.96 -13.11 -5.93
C ASP A 192 -3.79 -11.81 -5.84
N ALA A 193 -3.12 -10.65 -5.89
CA ALA A 193 -3.81 -9.35 -5.97
C ALA A 193 -4.53 -9.14 -7.32
N LEU A 194 -3.90 -9.53 -8.43
CA LEU A 194 -4.44 -9.35 -9.78
C LEU A 194 -5.63 -10.28 -10.05
N GLU A 195 -5.54 -11.54 -9.63
CA GLU A 195 -6.61 -12.54 -9.71
C GLU A 195 -7.85 -12.07 -8.95
N ARG A 196 -7.69 -11.45 -7.76
CA ARG A 196 -8.81 -10.88 -6.99
C ARG A 196 -9.53 -9.77 -7.74
N ASP A 197 -8.80 -8.87 -8.39
CA ASP A 197 -9.42 -7.76 -9.11
C ASP A 197 -10.10 -8.22 -10.40
N LEU A 198 -9.49 -9.14 -11.16
CA LEU A 198 -10.13 -9.78 -12.32
C LEU A 198 -11.39 -10.57 -11.93
N LYS A 199 -11.39 -11.23 -10.76
CA LYS A 199 -12.58 -11.91 -10.21
C LYS A 199 -13.68 -10.91 -9.84
N ARG A 200 -13.33 -9.75 -9.25
CA ARG A 200 -14.29 -8.67 -8.96
C ARG A 200 -14.91 -8.11 -10.24
N GLU A 201 -14.10 -7.79 -11.25
CA GLU A 201 -14.57 -7.32 -12.56
C GLU A 201 -15.55 -8.32 -13.20
N LYS A 202 -15.22 -9.61 -13.21
CA LYS A 202 -16.11 -10.69 -13.72
C LYS A 202 -17.43 -10.81 -12.94
N MET A 203 -17.44 -10.42 -11.67
CA MET A 203 -18.64 -10.39 -10.80
C MET A 203 -19.39 -9.04 -10.83
N GLY A 204 -18.93 -8.04 -11.60
CA GLY A 204 -19.49 -6.69 -11.59
C GLY A 204 -19.24 -5.92 -10.29
N ILE A 205 -18.30 -6.37 -9.46
CA ILE A 205 -17.88 -5.71 -8.23
C ILE A 205 -16.72 -4.77 -8.56
N GLU A 206 -16.70 -3.57 -7.96
CA GLU A 206 -15.62 -2.60 -8.13
C GLU A 206 -14.25 -3.20 -7.70
N PRO A 207 -13.27 -3.30 -8.62
CA PRO A 207 -11.91 -3.75 -8.29
C PRO A 207 -11.11 -2.66 -7.56
N THR A 208 -9.95 -3.02 -7.02
CA THR A 208 -9.04 -2.05 -6.38
C THR A 208 -8.13 -1.31 -7.36
N SER A 209 -7.96 -1.86 -8.57
CA SER A 209 -7.15 -1.35 -9.69
C SER A 209 -7.93 -1.46 -11.00
N GLN A 210 -7.63 -0.59 -11.97
CA GLN A 210 -8.29 -0.58 -13.29
C GLN A 210 -7.26 -0.75 -14.41
N ALA A 211 -7.54 -1.60 -15.40
CA ALA A 211 -6.71 -1.71 -16.60
C ALA A 211 -6.89 -0.45 -17.49
N VAL A 212 -5.79 0.23 -17.82
CA VAL A 212 -5.81 1.46 -18.64
C VAL A 212 -4.84 1.45 -19.80
N ALA A 213 -3.86 0.55 -19.80
CA ALA A 213 -2.85 0.40 -20.84
C ALA A 213 -2.33 -1.04 -20.89
N ASP A 214 -1.66 -1.39 -21.98
CA ASP A 214 -1.08 -2.73 -22.15
C ASP A 214 0.10 -2.96 -21.18
N PRO A 215 0.37 -4.21 -20.77
CA PRO A 215 -0.37 -5.44 -21.09
C PRO A 215 -1.69 -5.64 -20.34
N ALA A 216 -2.01 -4.84 -19.31
CA ALA A 216 -3.19 -5.08 -18.46
C ALA A 216 -4.53 -5.09 -19.20
N THR A 217 -4.68 -4.28 -20.26
CA THR A 217 -5.90 -4.21 -21.08
C THR A 217 -6.12 -5.44 -21.98
N LEU A 218 -5.07 -6.23 -22.24
CA LEU A 218 -5.16 -7.49 -23.00
C LEU A 218 -5.32 -8.72 -22.10
N LEU A 219 -5.17 -8.56 -20.78
CA LEU A 219 -5.17 -9.68 -19.84
C LEU A 219 -6.59 -10.12 -19.48
N SER A 220 -6.91 -11.39 -19.74
CA SER A 220 -8.12 -12.05 -19.22
C SER A 220 -7.83 -12.84 -17.94
N LEU A 221 -8.90 -13.17 -17.20
CA LEU A 221 -8.81 -14.06 -16.02
C LEU A 221 -8.23 -15.44 -16.39
N ASP A 222 -8.58 -15.97 -17.56
CA ASP A 222 -8.16 -17.31 -17.97
C ASP A 222 -6.66 -17.35 -18.29
N THR A 223 -6.12 -16.35 -19.01
CA THR A 223 -4.66 -16.14 -19.15
C THR A 223 -3.94 -15.97 -17.82
N THR A 224 -4.61 -15.40 -16.81
CA THR A 224 -4.00 -15.20 -15.48
C THR A 224 -3.84 -16.53 -14.75
N HIS A 225 -4.80 -17.45 -14.89
CA HIS A 225 -4.66 -18.81 -14.36
C HIS A 225 -3.52 -19.60 -15.03
N GLU A 226 -3.32 -19.45 -16.35
CA GLU A 226 -2.20 -20.09 -17.06
C GLU A 226 -0.84 -19.58 -16.56
N LEU A 227 -0.67 -18.26 -16.44
CA LEU A 227 0.54 -17.64 -15.87
C LEU A 227 0.80 -18.09 -14.43
N PHE A 228 -0.25 -18.24 -13.63
CA PHE A 228 -0.20 -18.66 -12.24
C PHE A 228 0.18 -20.13 -12.08
N ASP A 229 -0.28 -21.02 -12.97
CA ASP A 229 0.16 -22.40 -13.00
C ASP A 229 1.58 -22.56 -13.55
N GLN A 230 2.02 -21.70 -14.48
CA GLN A 230 3.42 -21.62 -14.90
C GLN A 230 4.33 -21.17 -13.74
N LEU A 231 3.97 -20.11 -13.01
CA LEU A 231 4.74 -19.65 -11.84
C LEU A 231 4.74 -20.69 -10.70
N ARG A 232 3.60 -21.34 -10.44
CA ARG A 232 3.53 -22.42 -9.43
C ARG A 232 4.45 -23.58 -9.80
N LYS A 233 4.54 -23.95 -11.08
CA LYS A 233 5.47 -24.98 -11.57
C LYS A 233 6.92 -24.53 -11.41
N SER A 234 7.28 -23.29 -11.77
CA SER A 234 8.66 -22.82 -11.61
C SER A 234 9.09 -22.71 -10.14
N MET A 235 8.20 -22.25 -9.25
CA MET A 235 8.42 -22.24 -7.80
C MET A 235 8.58 -23.65 -7.20
N ALA A 236 7.80 -24.62 -7.67
CA ALA A 236 7.95 -26.01 -7.22
C ALA A 236 9.28 -26.62 -7.70
N LEU A 237 9.71 -26.32 -8.92
CA LEU A 237 10.98 -26.75 -9.48
C LEU A 237 12.17 -26.10 -8.76
N SER A 238 12.12 -24.81 -8.43
CA SER A 238 13.19 -24.15 -7.67
C SER A 238 13.27 -24.64 -6.22
N ALA A 239 12.13 -24.85 -5.56
CA ALA A 239 12.10 -25.45 -4.21
C ALA A 239 12.68 -26.88 -4.20
N ALA A 240 12.36 -27.70 -5.21
CA ALA A 240 12.93 -29.04 -5.35
C ALA A 240 14.45 -29.01 -5.63
N ALA A 241 14.92 -28.08 -6.47
CA ALA A 241 16.36 -27.90 -6.73
C ALA A 241 17.13 -27.49 -5.46
N THR A 242 16.59 -26.57 -4.67
CA THR A 242 17.18 -26.17 -3.37
C THR A 242 17.17 -27.33 -2.37
N ALA A 243 16.11 -28.14 -2.32
CA ALA A 243 16.06 -29.31 -1.43
C ALA A 243 17.16 -30.33 -1.77
N HIS A 244 17.34 -30.68 -3.05
CA HIS A 244 18.39 -31.60 -3.46
C HIS A 244 19.81 -31.06 -3.21
N ALA A 245 20.05 -29.77 -3.44
CA ALA A 245 21.36 -29.16 -3.14
C ALA A 245 21.72 -29.22 -1.64
N LEU A 246 20.73 -29.20 -0.74
CA LEU A 246 20.93 -29.34 0.71
C LEU A 246 21.11 -30.79 1.18
N GLU A 247 20.69 -31.77 0.37
CA GLU A 247 20.93 -33.20 0.61
C GLU A 247 22.39 -33.56 0.24
N ASP A 248 22.86 -33.15 -0.95
CA ASP A 248 24.23 -33.45 -1.42
C ASP A 248 25.33 -32.93 -0.48
N ASP A 249 25.15 -31.75 0.13
CA ASP A 249 26.08 -31.17 1.12
C ASP A 249 26.16 -31.96 2.45
N GLN A 250 25.17 -32.80 2.76
CA GLN A 250 25.21 -33.67 3.96
C GLN A 250 25.87 -35.02 3.69
N GLN A 251 25.79 -35.54 2.47
CA GLN A 251 26.48 -36.78 2.08
C GLN A 251 28.02 -36.61 1.97
N GLY A 252 28.54 -35.39 1.79
CA GLY A 252 29.97 -35.10 1.64
C GLY A 252 30.83 -35.11 2.92
N LYS A 253 30.28 -35.53 4.08
CA LYS A 253 30.95 -35.45 5.40
C LYS A 253 31.08 -36.79 6.15
N ALA A 254 30.90 -37.91 5.46
CA ALA A 254 31.08 -39.28 5.98
C ALA A 254 32.45 -39.87 5.58
#